data_AF-A0A2T2V2T6-F1
#
_entry.id   AF-A0A2T2V2T6-F1
#
_cell.length_a   1.000
_cell.length_b   1.000
_cell.length_c   1.000
_cell.angle_alpha   90.00
_cell.angle_beta   90.00
_cell.angle_gamma   90.00
#
_symmetry.space_group_name_H-M   'P 1'
#
loop_
_entity.id
_entity.type
_entity.pdbx_description
1 polymer ?
#
loop_
_entity_poly.entity_id
_entity_poly.type
_entity_poly.pdbx_seq_one_letter_code
_entity_poly.pdbx_strand_id
1 'polypeptide(L)'
;MNVASRGFERPSSLPDFSAYVQLIDSFFSILAEMGLWDFVMYFWPFFVIDFVRYTVLDGIGVLRYLYKWRMQNGDNGPRTEARRQLHSEYPLVTVIIPGKDEGPNLGPLIDSLHQQTYANLEIIIIDDGSEDRTPEIGRRLEEEGRIDRFLRQRVRGGKASAANTGLRWANGKFIVHIDADSYLRDDAIEKSLIPFCIEERVGAIGGIFGPQTPRRTSRRGHRRSST
;
A
#
# COMPACT_ATOMS: atom_id res chain seq x y z
N MET A 1 54.17 -31.18 -13.69
CA MET A 1 55.35 -30.30 -13.77
C MET A 1 54.83 -28.88 -14.05
N ASN A 2 55.39 -27.89 -13.36
CA ASN A 2 54.86 -26.57 -12.98
C ASN A 2 54.12 -25.72 -14.04
N VAL A 3 53.03 -25.10 -13.60
CA VAL A 3 52.49 -23.83 -14.13
C VAL A 3 52.80 -22.75 -13.08
N ALA A 4 53.61 -21.75 -13.42
CA ALA A 4 53.92 -20.63 -12.54
C ALA A 4 53.67 -19.29 -13.25
N SER A 5 52.53 -18.69 -12.89
CA SER A 5 52.29 -17.27 -12.60
C SER A 5 53.23 -16.20 -13.19
N ARG A 6 52.72 -15.43 -14.16
CA ARG A 6 53.17 -14.05 -14.43
C ARG A 6 52.56 -13.12 -13.37
N GLY A 7 53.42 -12.48 -12.58
CA GLY A 7 53.03 -11.55 -11.51
C GLY A 7 52.54 -10.20 -12.06
N PHE A 8 51.43 -9.73 -11.49
CA PHE A 8 50.93 -8.37 -11.59
C PHE A 8 51.67 -7.52 -10.55
N GLU A 9 52.57 -6.63 -10.97
CA GLU A 9 53.28 -5.72 -10.07
C GLU A 9 52.31 -4.66 -9.53
N ARG A 10 52.13 -4.63 -8.21
CA ARG A 10 51.38 -3.59 -7.51
C ARG A 10 52.25 -2.34 -7.39
N PRO A 11 51.72 -1.12 -7.62
CA PRO A 11 52.46 0.11 -7.32
C PRO A 11 52.85 0.15 -5.83
N SER A 12 54.14 0.37 -5.56
CA SER A 12 54.83 0.04 -4.31
C SER A 12 55.01 1.22 -3.34
N SER A 13 54.20 2.26 -3.43
CA SER A 13 54.16 3.29 -2.38
C SER A 13 52.77 3.91 -2.24
N LEU A 14 52.28 3.91 -1.00
CA LEU A 14 51.15 4.74 -0.61
C LEU A 14 51.59 6.21 -0.69
N PRO A 15 50.71 7.15 -1.09
CA PRO A 15 51.08 8.55 -1.23
C PRO A 15 51.53 9.13 0.13
N ASP A 16 52.58 9.95 0.11
CA ASP A 16 53.25 10.47 1.30
C ASP A 16 52.32 11.35 2.14
N PHE A 17 51.99 10.86 3.34
CA PHE A 17 51.12 11.54 4.29
C PHE A 17 51.69 12.89 4.74
N SER A 18 53.02 13.03 4.80
CA SER A 18 53.69 14.28 5.17
C SER A 18 53.38 15.40 4.17
N ALA A 19 53.32 15.09 2.89
CA ALA A 19 53.00 16.05 1.84
C ALA A 19 51.55 16.57 1.96
N TYR A 20 50.60 15.73 2.39
CA TYR A 20 49.23 16.18 2.63
C TYR A 20 49.13 17.10 3.84
N VAL A 21 49.83 16.79 4.93
CA VAL A 21 49.85 17.64 6.13
C VAL A 21 50.43 19.01 5.79
N GLN A 22 51.55 19.06 5.06
CA GLN A 22 52.16 20.33 4.61
C GLN A 22 51.22 21.14 3.71
N LEU A 23 50.48 20.47 2.81
CA LEU A 23 49.49 21.14 1.96
C LEU A 23 48.34 21.74 2.78
N ILE A 24 47.85 21.01 3.79
CA ILE A 24 46.79 21.47 4.70
C ILE A 24 47.27 22.67 5.53
N ASP A 25 48.47 22.60 6.10
CA ASP A 25 49.05 23.69 6.88
C ASP A 25 49.27 24.95 6.02
N SER A 26 49.73 24.76 4.78
CA SER A 26 49.89 25.85 3.82
C SER A 26 48.54 26.48 3.46
N PHE A 27 47.49 25.68 3.28
CA PHE A 27 46.14 26.17 3.01
C PHE A 27 45.60 27.02 4.17
N PHE A 28 45.74 26.56 5.42
CA PHE A 28 45.28 27.33 6.58
C PHE A 28 46.09 28.61 6.81
N SER A 29 47.39 28.59 6.50
CA SER A 29 48.24 29.78 6.57
C SER A 29 47.76 30.85 5.59
N ILE A 30 47.48 30.47 4.34
CA ILE A 30 46.89 31.38 3.33
C ILE A 30 45.54 31.91 3.82
N LEU A 31 44.68 31.04 4.35
CA LEU A 31 43.37 31.43 4.84
C LEU A 31 43.45 32.43 6.00
N ALA A 32 44.41 32.27 6.91
CA ALA A 32 44.61 33.14 8.07
C ALA A 32 45.13 34.54 7.70
N GLU A 33 45.87 34.63 6.60
CA GLU A 33 46.41 35.89 6.08
C GLU A 33 45.44 36.62 5.13
N MET A 34 44.38 35.94 4.66
CA MET A 34 43.39 36.52 3.75
C MET A 34 42.51 37.57 4.44
N GLY A 35 42.30 38.70 3.75
CA GLY A 35 41.30 39.69 4.14
C GLY A 35 39.87 39.20 3.91
N LEU A 36 38.91 39.81 4.61
CA LEU A 36 37.48 39.48 4.48
C LEU A 36 36.97 39.59 3.03
N TRP A 37 37.45 40.60 2.30
CA TRP A 37 37.04 40.83 0.90
C TRP A 37 37.60 39.77 -0.05
N ASP A 38 38.86 39.35 0.14
CA ASP A 38 39.45 38.28 -0.66
C ASP A 38 38.74 36.96 -0.38
N PHE A 39 38.49 36.65 0.89
CA PHE A 39 37.72 35.47 1.28
C PHE A 39 36.34 35.45 0.59
N VAL A 40 35.60 36.55 0.63
CA VAL A 40 34.30 36.63 -0.07
C VAL A 40 34.48 36.43 -1.59
N MET A 41 35.48 37.04 -2.21
CA MET A 41 35.72 36.90 -3.66
C MET A 41 36.13 35.49 -4.11
N TYR A 42 36.85 34.74 -3.28
CA TYR A 42 37.22 33.35 -3.58
C TYR A 42 36.07 32.37 -3.30
N PHE A 43 35.27 32.62 -2.25
CA PHE A 43 34.26 31.67 -1.80
C PHE A 43 32.81 32.05 -2.16
N TRP A 44 32.53 33.22 -2.73
CA TRP A 44 31.16 33.60 -3.12
C TRP A 44 30.48 32.59 -4.07
N PRO A 45 31.16 31.90 -5.02
CA PRO A 45 30.49 30.92 -5.86
C PRO A 45 30.03 29.71 -5.05
N PHE A 46 30.78 29.33 -4.01
CA PHE A 46 30.38 28.28 -3.07
C PHE A 46 29.14 28.73 -2.29
N PHE A 47 29.13 29.94 -1.74
CA PHE A 47 27.96 30.46 -1.03
C PHE A 47 26.74 30.65 -1.93
N VAL A 48 26.89 30.93 -3.23
CA VAL A 48 25.74 31.06 -4.13
C VAL A 48 25.28 29.68 -4.63
N ILE A 49 26.19 28.83 -5.08
CA ILE A 49 25.84 27.55 -5.69
C ILE A 49 25.47 26.52 -4.64
N ASP A 50 26.27 26.35 -3.58
CA ASP A 50 26.01 25.35 -2.55
C ASP A 50 24.86 25.76 -1.64
N PHE A 51 24.76 27.03 -1.24
CA PHE A 51 23.62 27.48 -0.45
C PHE A 51 22.31 27.29 -1.22
N VAL A 52 22.25 27.68 -2.50
CA VAL A 52 21.06 27.46 -3.33
C VAL A 52 20.80 25.96 -3.51
N ARG A 53 21.83 25.16 -3.78
CA ARG A 53 21.68 23.70 -3.95
C ARG A 53 21.08 23.04 -2.71
N TYR A 54 21.60 23.34 -1.52
CA TYR A 54 21.13 22.72 -0.29
C TYR A 54 19.80 23.32 0.20
N THR A 55 19.67 24.64 0.23
CA THR A 55 18.43 25.28 0.73
C THR A 55 17.23 25.08 -0.19
N VAL A 56 17.42 25.02 -1.52
CA VAL A 56 16.31 24.78 -2.45
C VAL A 56 15.88 23.32 -2.41
N LEU A 57 16.82 22.36 -2.40
CA LEU A 57 16.47 20.95 -2.31
C LEU A 57 15.83 20.60 -0.96
N ASP A 58 16.39 21.11 0.13
CA ASP A 58 15.82 20.94 1.47
C ASP A 58 14.48 21.67 1.59
N GLY A 59 14.36 22.87 1.01
CA GLY A 59 13.11 23.63 0.93
C GLY A 59 12.02 22.89 0.16
N ILE A 60 12.35 22.30 -0.98
CA ILE A 60 11.43 21.44 -1.75
C ILE A 60 11.06 20.19 -0.93
N GLY A 61 12.02 19.58 -0.24
CA GLY A 61 11.80 18.44 0.65
C GLY A 61 10.85 18.76 1.78
N VAL A 62 11.06 19.88 2.46
CA VAL A 62 10.21 20.40 3.55
C VAL A 62 8.84 20.80 3.02
N LEU A 63 8.75 21.50 1.89
CA LEU A 63 7.47 21.84 1.26
C LEU A 63 6.68 20.59 0.89
N ARG A 64 7.34 19.57 0.33
CA ARG A 64 6.71 18.28 0.01
C ARG A 64 6.29 17.53 1.28
N TYR A 65 7.10 17.59 2.34
CA TYR A 65 6.78 17.03 3.65
C TYR A 65 5.55 17.72 4.26
N LEU A 66 5.55 19.06 4.30
CA LEU A 66 4.46 19.87 4.83
C LEU A 66 3.18 19.71 3.99
N TYR A 67 3.29 19.60 2.67
CA TYR A 67 2.16 19.31 1.79
C TYR A 67 1.55 17.93 2.11
N LYS A 68 2.38 16.88 2.20
CA LYS A 68 1.91 15.55 2.60
C LYS A 68 1.33 15.55 4.02
N TRP A 69 1.98 16.21 4.96
CA TRP A 69 1.53 16.33 6.34
C TRP A 69 0.18 17.05 6.43
N ARG A 70 0.01 18.16 5.69
CA ARG A 70 -1.28 18.88 5.61
C ARG A 70 -2.36 18.07 4.90
N MET A 71 -2.02 17.24 3.92
CA MET A 71 -3.00 16.32 3.31
C MET A 71 -3.36 15.14 4.21
N GLN A 72 -2.44 14.69 5.06
CA GLN A 72 -2.65 13.56 5.98
C GLN A 72 -3.30 13.97 7.31
N ASN A 73 -3.00 15.18 7.79
CA ASN A 73 -3.51 15.75 9.04
C ASN A 73 -4.51 16.90 8.82
N GLY A 74 -4.80 17.24 7.57
CA GLY A 74 -5.77 18.26 7.20
C GLY A 74 -7.17 17.77 7.43
N ASP A 75 -7.73 18.26 8.54
CA ASP A 75 -9.12 18.22 8.96
C ASP A 75 -9.80 16.83 8.87
N ASN A 76 -10.01 16.22 10.04
CA ASN A 76 -10.91 15.07 10.12
C ASN A 76 -12.36 15.47 9.82
N GLY A 77 -12.71 16.76 9.81
CA GLY A 77 -14.06 17.27 9.55
C GLY A 77 -14.70 16.70 8.29
N PRO A 78 -14.12 16.90 7.08
CA PRO A 78 -14.67 16.34 5.84
C PRO A 78 -14.84 14.82 5.88
N ARG A 79 -13.90 14.08 6.47
CA ARG A 79 -13.99 12.61 6.60
C ARG A 79 -15.05 12.18 7.60
N THR A 80 -15.19 12.90 8.70
CA THR A 80 -16.22 12.64 9.71
C THR A 80 -17.61 12.92 9.14
N GLU A 81 -17.77 14.00 8.39
CA GLU A 81 -19.04 14.34 7.73
C GLU A 81 -19.37 13.35 6.62
N ALA A 82 -18.40 13.02 5.77
CA ALA A 82 -18.54 11.96 4.76
C ALA A 82 -18.95 10.62 5.37
N ARG A 83 -18.36 10.25 6.51
CA ARG A 83 -18.74 9.03 7.25
C ARG A 83 -20.19 9.13 7.76
N ARG A 84 -20.61 10.26 8.31
CA ARG A 84 -22.00 10.47 8.74
C ARG A 84 -22.97 10.36 7.57
N GLN A 85 -22.67 11.00 6.45
CA GLN A 85 -23.48 10.93 5.23
C GLN A 85 -23.59 9.48 4.74
N LEU A 86 -22.46 8.75 4.66
CA LEU A 86 -22.44 7.36 4.25
C LEU A 86 -23.34 6.48 5.14
N HIS A 87 -23.28 6.66 6.46
CA HIS A 87 -24.13 5.92 7.40
C HIS A 87 -25.59 6.39 7.41
N SER A 88 -25.86 7.62 6.97
CA SER A 88 -27.22 8.15 6.82
C SER A 88 -27.90 7.64 5.54
N GLU A 89 -27.19 7.61 4.42
CA GLU A 89 -27.70 7.05 3.15
C GLU A 89 -27.70 5.52 3.18
N TYR A 90 -26.74 4.93 3.90
CA TYR A 90 -26.47 3.50 4.04
C TYR A 90 -26.65 2.69 2.74
N PRO A 91 -26.02 3.11 1.63
CA PRO A 91 -26.25 2.51 0.32
C PRO A 91 -25.81 1.04 0.22
N LEU A 92 -26.50 0.23 -0.57
CA LEU A 92 -26.08 -1.15 -0.81
C LEU A 92 -24.75 -1.19 -1.57
N VAL A 93 -23.84 -2.08 -1.15
CA VAL A 93 -22.56 -2.32 -1.81
C VAL A 93 -22.52 -3.76 -2.30
N THR A 94 -22.35 -3.98 -3.60
CA THR A 94 -22.16 -5.33 -4.13
C THR A 94 -20.68 -5.68 -4.18
N VAL A 95 -20.31 -6.76 -3.50
CA VAL A 95 -18.98 -7.37 -3.53
C VAL A 95 -18.99 -8.50 -4.56
N ILE A 96 -18.23 -8.33 -5.63
CA ILE A 96 -18.09 -9.30 -6.72
C ILE A 96 -16.78 -10.06 -6.54
N ILE A 97 -16.87 -11.38 -6.45
CA ILE A 97 -15.76 -12.27 -6.12
C ILE A 97 -15.59 -13.33 -7.21
N PRO A 98 -14.85 -13.04 -8.30
CA PRO A 98 -14.47 -14.07 -9.26
C PRO A 98 -13.35 -14.96 -8.71
N GLY A 99 -13.46 -16.27 -8.94
CA GLY A 99 -12.45 -17.24 -8.52
C GLY A 99 -12.44 -18.51 -9.37
N LYS A 100 -11.29 -19.21 -9.38
CA LYS A 100 -11.15 -20.57 -9.91
C LYS A 100 -10.21 -21.37 -9.01
N ASP A 101 -10.68 -22.51 -8.53
CA ASP A 101 -9.93 -23.41 -7.66
C ASP A 101 -9.57 -22.78 -6.30
N GLU A 102 -10.53 -22.05 -5.71
CA GLU A 102 -10.36 -21.18 -4.53
C GLU A 102 -11.12 -21.67 -3.28
N GLY A 103 -11.57 -22.92 -3.28
CA GLY A 103 -12.39 -23.49 -2.20
C GLY A 103 -11.82 -23.27 -0.79
N PRO A 104 -10.50 -23.46 -0.55
CA PRO A 104 -9.90 -23.19 0.76
C PRO A 104 -9.98 -21.73 1.21
N ASN A 105 -10.05 -20.78 0.28
CA ASN A 105 -9.97 -19.35 0.56
C ASN A 105 -11.36 -18.70 0.72
N LEU A 106 -12.41 -19.28 0.15
CA LEU A 106 -13.77 -18.73 0.24
C LEU A 106 -14.25 -18.55 1.69
N GLY A 107 -14.03 -19.54 2.57
CA GLY A 107 -14.46 -19.44 3.97
C GLY A 107 -13.85 -18.24 4.71
N PRO A 108 -12.51 -18.15 4.81
CA PRO A 108 -11.83 -17.00 5.41
C PRO A 108 -12.18 -15.65 4.78
N LEU A 109 -12.36 -15.60 3.45
CA LEU A 109 -12.74 -14.38 2.75
C LEU A 109 -14.14 -13.93 3.18
N ILE A 110 -15.12 -14.83 3.17
CA ILE A 110 -16.49 -14.52 3.59
C ILE A 110 -16.54 -14.14 5.07
N ASP A 111 -15.76 -14.78 5.93
CA ASP A 111 -15.61 -14.36 7.33
C ASP A 111 -15.11 -12.91 7.45
N SER A 112 -14.16 -12.49 6.59
CA SER A 112 -13.63 -11.13 6.58
C SER A 112 -14.63 -10.08 6.10
N LEU A 113 -15.53 -10.46 5.18
CA LEU A 113 -16.61 -9.61 4.70
C LEU A 113 -17.70 -9.42 5.76
N HIS A 114 -18.05 -10.49 6.49
CA HIS A 114 -18.99 -10.39 7.62
C HIS A 114 -18.42 -9.64 8.83
N GLN A 115 -17.09 -9.48 8.90
CA GLN A 115 -16.40 -8.68 9.93
C GLN A 115 -16.24 -7.21 9.55
N GLN A 116 -16.74 -6.78 8.39
CA GLN A 116 -16.62 -5.37 7.97
C GLN A 116 -17.42 -4.45 8.90
N THR A 117 -16.89 -3.25 9.14
CA THR A 117 -17.61 -2.17 9.85
C THR A 117 -18.80 -1.65 9.06
N TYR A 118 -18.85 -1.91 7.76
CA TYR A 118 -19.96 -1.61 6.87
C TYR A 118 -20.69 -2.90 6.47
N ALA A 119 -21.93 -3.07 6.92
CA ALA A 119 -22.63 -4.35 6.83
C ALA A 119 -23.68 -4.43 5.70
N ASN A 120 -24.04 -3.33 5.02
CA ASN A 120 -25.00 -3.36 3.92
C ASN A 120 -24.35 -3.87 2.62
N LEU A 121 -24.01 -5.16 2.61
CA LEU A 121 -23.29 -5.82 1.55
C LEU A 121 -24.20 -6.83 0.84
N GLU A 122 -24.10 -6.85 -0.49
CA GLU A 122 -24.55 -7.96 -1.33
C GLU A 122 -23.30 -8.72 -1.79
N ILE A 123 -23.19 -10.01 -1.53
CA ILE A 123 -22.01 -10.82 -1.84
C ILE A 123 -22.33 -11.79 -2.97
N ILE A 124 -21.62 -11.63 -4.09
CA ILE A 124 -21.77 -12.45 -5.28
C ILE A 124 -20.45 -13.15 -5.60
N ILE A 125 -20.43 -14.48 -5.51
CA ILE A 125 -19.28 -15.30 -5.90
C ILE A 125 -19.50 -15.85 -7.31
N ILE A 126 -18.47 -15.79 -8.15
CA ILE A 126 -18.49 -16.33 -9.51
C ILE A 126 -17.35 -17.34 -9.67
N ASP A 127 -17.72 -18.61 -9.79
CA ASP A 127 -16.81 -19.69 -10.15
C ASP A 127 -16.55 -19.71 -11.67
N ASP A 128 -15.29 -19.53 -12.08
CA ASP A 128 -14.81 -19.55 -13.47
C ASP A 128 -14.39 -20.96 -13.94
N GLY A 129 -15.20 -21.96 -13.59
CA GLY A 129 -15.01 -23.34 -14.00
C GLY A 129 -13.96 -24.08 -13.17
N SER A 130 -14.10 -24.05 -11.84
CA SER A 130 -13.24 -24.80 -10.91
C SER A 130 -13.38 -26.32 -11.09
N GLU A 131 -12.27 -27.00 -10.81
CA GLU A 131 -12.09 -28.45 -10.80
C GLU A 131 -11.99 -29.00 -9.36
N ASP A 132 -11.74 -28.12 -8.39
CA ASP A 132 -11.72 -28.44 -6.96
C ASP A 132 -13.12 -28.38 -6.32
N ARG A 133 -13.17 -28.28 -4.98
CA ARG A 133 -14.42 -28.19 -4.20
C ARG A 133 -15.04 -26.80 -4.11
N THR A 134 -14.55 -25.82 -4.88
CA THR A 134 -15.11 -24.45 -4.91
C THR A 134 -16.61 -24.44 -5.18
N PRO A 135 -17.16 -25.20 -6.15
CA PRO A 135 -18.59 -25.17 -6.45
C PRO A 135 -19.47 -25.66 -5.30
N GLU A 136 -19.05 -26.72 -4.61
CA GLU A 136 -19.78 -27.28 -3.48
C GLU A 136 -19.75 -26.31 -2.29
N ILE A 137 -18.59 -25.70 -2.02
CA ILE A 137 -18.42 -24.72 -0.94
C ILE A 137 -19.24 -23.46 -1.24
N GLY A 138 -19.17 -22.94 -2.46
CA GLY A 138 -19.91 -21.75 -2.87
C GLY A 138 -21.42 -21.92 -2.75
N ARG A 139 -21.98 -23.04 -3.23
CA ARG A 139 -23.41 -23.35 -3.05
C ARG A 139 -23.81 -23.48 -1.59
N ARG A 140 -22.98 -24.15 -0.79
CA ARG A 140 -23.23 -24.28 0.64
C ARG A 140 -23.29 -22.91 1.33
N LEU A 141 -22.39 -22.00 0.99
CA LEU A 141 -22.41 -20.63 1.55
C LEU A 141 -23.68 -19.88 1.17
N GLU A 142 -24.19 -20.07 -0.05
CA GLU A 142 -25.46 -19.50 -0.52
C GLU A 142 -26.66 -20.10 0.24
N GLU A 143 -26.70 -21.43 0.39
CA GLU A 143 -27.75 -22.14 1.16
C GLU A 143 -27.76 -21.77 2.65
N GLU A 144 -26.59 -21.54 3.24
CA GLU A 144 -26.42 -21.04 4.61
C GLU A 144 -26.79 -19.55 4.75
N GLY A 145 -27.11 -18.85 3.65
CA GLY A 145 -27.41 -17.41 3.64
C GLY A 145 -26.21 -16.53 3.97
N ARG A 146 -25.00 -17.05 3.83
CA ARG A 146 -23.75 -16.32 4.09
C ARG A 146 -23.32 -15.45 2.91
N ILE A 147 -23.85 -15.70 1.73
CA ILE A 147 -23.70 -14.90 0.52
C ILE A 147 -25.05 -14.82 -0.18
N ASP A 148 -25.26 -13.77 -0.98
CA ASP A 148 -26.52 -13.54 -1.69
C ASP A 148 -26.63 -14.35 -2.97
N ARG A 149 -25.50 -14.65 -3.61
CA ARG A 149 -25.50 -15.44 -4.84
C ARG A 149 -24.20 -16.18 -5.12
N PHE A 150 -24.34 -17.42 -5.58
CA PHE A 150 -23.27 -18.20 -6.20
C PHE A 150 -23.57 -18.46 -7.68
N LEU A 151 -22.65 -18.09 -8.57
CA LEU A 151 -22.75 -18.31 -10.01
C LEU A 151 -21.60 -19.19 -10.48
N ARG A 152 -21.89 -20.15 -11.35
CA ARG A 152 -20.86 -20.99 -11.98
C ARG A 152 -20.89 -20.85 -13.49
N GLN A 153 -19.74 -20.50 -14.08
CA GLN A 153 -19.56 -20.55 -15.51
C GLN A 153 -19.28 -22.00 -15.94
N ARG A 154 -19.96 -22.44 -17.01
CA ARG A 154 -19.75 -23.78 -17.58
C ARG A 154 -18.41 -23.91 -18.31
N VAL A 155 -17.93 -22.80 -18.88
CA VAL A 155 -16.68 -22.73 -19.62
C VAL A 155 -15.86 -21.60 -19.02
N ARG A 156 -14.57 -21.86 -18.79
CA ARG A 156 -13.63 -20.87 -18.26
C ARG A 156 -13.52 -19.69 -19.23
N GLY A 157 -13.87 -18.50 -18.75
CA GLY A 157 -13.79 -17.24 -19.49
C GLY A 157 -12.75 -16.27 -18.95
N GLY A 158 -12.11 -16.60 -17.82
CA GLY A 158 -11.15 -15.75 -17.13
C GLY A 158 -11.80 -14.79 -16.13
N LYS A 159 -10.98 -14.17 -15.27
CA LYS A 159 -11.43 -13.25 -14.21
C LYS A 159 -12.34 -12.14 -14.71
N ALA A 160 -12.02 -11.52 -15.85
CA ALA A 160 -12.83 -10.45 -16.43
C ALA A 160 -14.22 -10.94 -16.88
N SER A 161 -14.31 -12.14 -17.47
CA SER A 161 -15.61 -12.75 -17.83
C SER A 161 -16.46 -13.04 -16.59
N ALA A 162 -15.82 -13.60 -15.56
CA ALA A 162 -16.46 -13.89 -14.29
C ALA A 162 -16.98 -12.62 -13.60
N ALA A 163 -16.15 -11.58 -13.52
CA ALA A 163 -16.52 -10.28 -12.97
C ALA A 163 -17.68 -9.62 -13.73
N ASN A 164 -17.63 -9.62 -15.06
CA ASN A 164 -18.71 -9.10 -15.91
C ASN A 164 -20.01 -9.89 -15.74
N THR A 165 -19.92 -11.20 -15.50
CA THR A 165 -21.08 -12.03 -15.18
C THR A 165 -21.68 -11.59 -13.85
N GLY A 166 -20.86 -11.43 -12.81
CA GLY A 166 -21.30 -10.93 -11.50
C GLY A 166 -21.95 -9.55 -11.58
N LEU A 167 -21.38 -8.64 -12.38
CA LEU A 167 -21.87 -7.27 -12.52
C LEU A 167 -23.31 -7.20 -13.06
N ARG A 168 -23.73 -8.15 -13.90
CA ARG A 168 -25.10 -8.23 -14.42
C ARG A 168 -26.14 -8.53 -13.35
N TRP A 169 -25.71 -9.03 -12.20
CA TRP A 169 -26.57 -9.42 -11.09
C TRP A 169 -26.45 -8.50 -9.89
N ALA A 170 -25.53 -7.53 -9.93
CA ALA A 170 -25.27 -6.59 -8.85
C ALA A 170 -26.38 -5.55 -8.71
N ASN A 171 -26.83 -5.32 -7.49
CA ASN A 171 -27.88 -4.34 -7.15
C ASN A 171 -27.37 -3.15 -6.34
N GLY A 172 -26.10 -3.16 -5.94
CA GLY A 172 -25.48 -2.13 -5.12
C GLY A 172 -25.27 -0.80 -5.87
N LYS A 173 -25.35 0.31 -5.12
CA LYS A 173 -24.93 1.64 -5.58
C LYS A 173 -23.43 1.67 -5.86
N PHE A 174 -22.67 0.90 -5.07
CA PHE A 174 -21.23 0.74 -5.23
C PHE A 174 -20.88 -0.71 -5.55
N ILE A 175 -19.88 -0.89 -6.39
CA ILE A 175 -19.33 -2.20 -6.74
C ILE A 175 -17.91 -2.30 -6.18
N VAL A 176 -17.67 -3.36 -5.42
CA VAL A 176 -16.35 -3.72 -4.88
C VAL A 176 -15.92 -5.02 -5.52
N HIS A 177 -14.82 -4.98 -6.28
CA HIS A 177 -14.26 -6.16 -6.93
C HIS A 177 -13.07 -6.68 -6.14
N ILE A 178 -13.12 -7.94 -5.71
CA ILE A 178 -12.06 -8.57 -4.91
C ILE A 178 -11.75 -9.97 -5.45
N ASP A 179 -10.49 -10.38 -5.34
CA ASP A 179 -10.10 -11.74 -5.69
C ASP A 179 -10.52 -12.73 -4.59
N ALA A 180 -10.84 -13.97 -4.97
CA ALA A 180 -11.27 -15.02 -4.05
C ALA A 180 -10.17 -15.49 -3.07
N ASP A 181 -8.90 -15.21 -3.33
CA ASP A 181 -7.75 -15.49 -2.48
C ASP A 181 -7.37 -14.32 -1.54
N SER A 182 -8.22 -13.29 -1.48
CA SER A 182 -7.98 -12.09 -0.68
C SER A 182 -8.58 -12.18 0.73
N TYR A 183 -8.05 -11.34 1.63
CA TYR A 183 -8.59 -11.11 2.97
C TYR A 183 -8.66 -9.61 3.24
N LEU A 184 -9.82 -9.12 3.67
CA LEU A 184 -10.04 -7.70 3.90
C LEU A 184 -9.80 -7.34 5.38
N ARG A 185 -9.24 -6.16 5.61
CA ARG A 185 -9.27 -5.54 6.95
C ARG A 185 -10.70 -5.17 7.30
N ASP A 186 -11.05 -5.25 8.59
CA ASP A 186 -12.39 -4.97 9.13
C ASP A 186 -12.95 -3.59 8.71
N ASP A 187 -12.10 -2.61 8.39
CA ASP A 187 -12.48 -1.25 7.99
C ASP A 187 -12.32 -0.94 6.49
N ALA A 188 -12.05 -1.95 5.66
CA ALA A 188 -11.64 -1.76 4.28
C ALA A 188 -12.76 -1.20 3.38
N ILE A 189 -13.96 -1.77 3.44
CA ILE A 189 -15.08 -1.32 2.60
C ILE A 189 -15.50 0.10 3.00
N GLU A 190 -15.71 0.35 4.29
CA GLU A 190 -16.10 1.68 4.76
C GLU A 190 -15.11 2.77 4.33
N LYS A 191 -13.80 2.52 4.52
CA LYS A 191 -12.75 3.46 4.09
C LYS A 191 -12.71 3.68 2.59
N SER A 192 -13.07 2.67 1.82
CA SER A 192 -13.17 2.73 0.36
C SER A 192 -14.35 3.61 -0.08
N LEU A 193 -15.43 3.67 0.70
CA LEU A 193 -16.60 4.49 0.34
C LEU A 193 -16.42 5.98 0.67
N ILE A 194 -15.61 6.31 1.69
CA ILE A 194 -15.42 7.71 2.16
C ILE A 194 -15.08 8.70 1.02
N PRO A 195 -14.11 8.43 0.11
CA PRO A 195 -13.78 9.37 -0.96
C PRO A 195 -14.94 9.76 -1.87
N PHE A 196 -15.89 8.85 -2.13
CA PHE A 196 -17.08 9.14 -2.95
C PHE A 196 -18.05 10.13 -2.29
N CYS A 197 -18.04 10.22 -0.96
CA CYS A 197 -18.85 11.18 -0.21
C CYS A 197 -18.16 12.56 -0.09
N ILE A 198 -16.83 12.62 -0.26
CA ILE A 198 -16.08 13.88 -0.20
C ILE A 198 -16.09 14.57 -1.57
N GLU A 199 -15.94 13.81 -2.65
CA GLU A 199 -15.82 14.33 -4.00
C GLU A 199 -16.74 13.57 -4.96
N GLU A 200 -17.77 14.26 -5.48
CA GLU A 200 -18.73 13.67 -6.43
C GLU A 200 -18.10 13.18 -7.75
N ARG A 201 -16.89 13.66 -8.07
CA ARG A 201 -16.19 13.31 -9.32
C ARG A 201 -15.42 12.00 -9.25
N VAL A 202 -15.33 11.36 -8.07
CA VAL A 202 -14.61 10.10 -7.91
C VAL A 202 -15.37 8.99 -8.61
N GLY A 203 -14.79 8.46 -9.70
CA GLY A 203 -15.37 7.35 -10.46
C GLY A 203 -14.89 5.97 -10.00
N ALA A 204 -13.70 5.87 -9.42
CA ALA A 204 -13.11 4.61 -8.95
C ALA A 204 -12.01 4.87 -7.92
N ILE A 205 -11.74 3.87 -7.10
CA ILE A 205 -10.66 3.86 -6.11
C ILE A 205 -9.94 2.51 -6.10
N GLY A 206 -8.68 2.50 -5.68
CA GLY A 206 -7.89 1.29 -5.51
C GLY A 206 -7.63 0.99 -4.04
N GLY A 207 -7.76 -0.28 -3.66
CA GLY A 207 -7.32 -0.75 -2.35
C GLY A 207 -5.79 -0.72 -2.23
N ILE A 208 -5.30 -0.55 -0.99
CA ILE A 208 -3.88 -0.71 -0.69
C ILE A 208 -3.64 -2.14 -0.22
N PHE A 209 -2.78 -2.87 -0.93
CA PHE A 209 -2.39 -4.23 -0.58
C PHE A 209 -1.20 -4.21 0.37
N GLY A 210 -1.25 -5.06 1.39
CA GLY A 210 -0.17 -5.27 2.34
C GLY A 210 0.00 -6.76 2.65
N PRO A 211 1.16 -7.17 3.17
CA PRO A 211 1.38 -8.56 3.55
C PRO A 211 0.36 -8.97 4.61
N GLN A 212 -0.28 -10.12 4.42
CA GLN A 212 -1.12 -10.71 5.45
C GLN A 212 -0.24 -11.02 6.66
N THR A 213 -0.46 -10.27 7.74
CA THR A 213 0.18 -10.57 9.03
C THR A 213 -0.74 -11.53 9.75
N PRO A 214 -0.30 -12.75 10.13
CA PRO A 214 -1.16 -13.67 10.84
C PRO A 214 -1.71 -12.97 12.07
N ARG A 215 -3.04 -12.87 12.20
CA ARG A 215 -3.67 -12.42 13.43
C ARG A 215 -3.15 -13.35 14.54
N ARG A 216 -2.34 -12.82 15.45
CA ARG A 216 -1.99 -13.51 16.69
C ARG A 216 -3.32 -13.83 17.36
N THR A 217 -3.73 -15.09 17.32
CA THR A 217 -4.93 -15.54 18.03
C THR A 217 -4.73 -15.16 19.49
N SER A 218 -5.51 -14.21 19.99
CA SER A 218 -5.50 -13.93 21.42
C SER A 218 -6.04 -15.19 22.09
N ARG A 219 -5.15 -16.02 22.64
CA ARG A 219 -5.47 -17.01 23.67
C ARG A 219 -6.00 -16.25 24.89
N ARG A 220 -7.23 -15.73 24.84
CA ARG A 220 -8.00 -15.44 26.05
C ARG A 220 -8.61 -16.76 26.48
N GLY A 221 -7.99 -17.35 27.51
CA GLY A 221 -8.35 -18.64 28.06
C GLY A 221 -9.81 -18.68 28.46
N HIS A 222 -10.54 -19.59 27.83
CA HIS A 222 -11.82 -20.05 28.33
C HIS A 222 -11.54 -21.02 29.48
N ARG A 223 -11.42 -20.49 30.71
CA ARG A 223 -11.51 -21.32 31.92
C ARG A 223 -12.96 -21.80 32.00
N ARG A 224 -13.19 -23.05 31.61
CA ARG A 224 -14.42 -23.77 31.93
C ARG A 224 -14.48 -23.93 33.46
N SER A 225 -15.44 -23.27 34.10
CA SER A 225 -15.89 -23.64 35.43
C SER A 225 -16.74 -24.91 35.30
N SER A 226 -16.20 -26.02 35.78
CA SER A 226 -16.95 -27.24 36.06
C SER A 226 -17.89 -27.01 37.22
N THR A 227 -19.19 -27.14 36.97
CA THR A 227 -20.21 -27.56 37.94
C THR A 227 -20.64 -28.96 37.58
#